data_AF-A0A1M4ENC0-F1
#
_entry.id   AF-A0A1M4ENC0-F1
#
_cell.length_a   1.000
_cell.length_b   1.000
_cell.length_c   1.000
_cell.angle_alpha   90.00
_cell.angle_beta   90.00
_cell.angle_gamma   90.00
#
_symmetry.space_group_name_H-M   'P 1'
#
loop_
_entity.id
_entity.type
_entity.pdbx_description
1 polymer ?
#
loop_
_entity_poly.entity_id
_entity_poly.type
_entity_poly.pdbx_seq_one_letter_code
_entity_poly.pdbx_strand_id
1 'polypeptide(L)'
;MAATVATVTVLPGSLLTRPMVAGGDDGAVAGRAVRLGLALKPGQAPYDLQRGERVQLIHVPGRGRDSEVPVLVAEEAVVDGVSYTSGSAGQATVIVDSVVAPVVADYAVSGEIAIVAIRPQP
;
A
#
# COMPACT_ATOMS: atom_id res chain seq x y z
N MET A 1 8.64 -17.25 -18.76
CA MET A 1 9.22 -18.32 -17.93
C MET A 1 9.53 -17.72 -16.57
N ALA A 2 8.81 -18.12 -15.51
CA ALA A 2 9.04 -17.60 -14.16
C ALA A 2 10.04 -18.53 -13.45
N ALA A 3 11.23 -18.02 -13.15
CA ALA A 3 12.25 -18.74 -12.40
C ALA A 3 12.06 -18.46 -10.90
N THR A 4 11.92 -19.51 -10.11
CA THR A 4 11.86 -19.43 -8.66
C THR A 4 13.30 -19.45 -8.13
N VAL A 5 13.66 -18.45 -7.31
CA VAL A 5 15.02 -18.31 -6.77
C VAL A 5 15.01 -18.45 -5.25
N ALA A 6 16.04 -19.12 -4.72
CA ALA A 6 16.25 -19.23 -3.29
C ALA A 6 16.76 -17.90 -2.74
N THR A 7 16.20 -17.46 -1.62
CA THR A 7 16.61 -16.22 -0.92
C THR A 7 17.80 -16.42 0.02
N VAL A 8 18.18 -17.67 0.29
CA VAL A 8 19.25 -18.04 1.23
C VAL A 8 20.21 -19.05 0.60
N THR A 9 21.45 -19.08 1.08
CA THR A 9 22.43 -20.11 0.69
C THR A 9 21.94 -21.48 1.15
N VAL A 10 21.64 -22.37 0.20
CA VAL A 10 21.15 -23.72 0.47
C VAL A 10 22.32 -24.71 0.40
N LEU A 11 22.54 -25.46 1.48
CA LEU A 11 23.50 -26.55 1.49
C LEU A 11 22.92 -27.78 0.76
N PRO A 12 23.72 -28.54 -0.02
CA PRO A 12 23.26 -29.74 -0.71
C PRO A 12 22.60 -30.72 0.27
N GLY A 13 21.39 -31.19 -0.05
CA GLY A 13 20.61 -32.08 0.81
C GLY A 13 19.61 -31.38 1.76
N SER A 14 19.52 -30.04 1.72
CA SER A 14 18.51 -29.30 2.49
C SER A 14 17.14 -29.39 1.82
N LEU A 15 16.14 -29.89 2.54
CA LEU A 15 14.75 -29.86 2.08
C LEU A 15 14.25 -28.41 2.11
N LEU A 16 13.86 -27.88 0.95
CA LEU A 16 13.29 -26.54 0.87
C LEU A 16 11.90 -26.55 1.49
N THR A 17 11.71 -25.74 2.53
CA THR A 17 10.39 -25.48 3.09
C THR A 17 9.80 -24.26 2.40
N ARG A 18 8.46 -24.17 2.29
CA ARG A 18 7.74 -23.06 1.64
C ARG A 18 8.26 -21.65 1.98
N PRO A 19 8.65 -21.30 3.22
CA PRO A 19 9.21 -19.96 3.50
C PRO A 19 10.58 -19.68 2.85
N MET A 20 11.29 -20.69 2.35
CA MET A 20 12.61 -20.55 1.73
C MET A 20 12.54 -20.34 0.20
N VAL A 21 11.34 -20.29 -0.36
CA VAL A 21 11.08 -20.24 -1.80
C VAL A 21 10.35 -18.93 -2.14
N ALA A 22 10.98 -18.04 -2.90
CA ALA A 22 10.32 -16.84 -3.41
C ALA A 22 9.47 -17.20 -4.64
N GLY A 23 8.29 -17.76 -4.40
CA GLY A 23 7.35 -18.09 -5.47
C GLY A 23 6.00 -18.60 -4.95
N GLY A 24 4.95 -17.83 -5.20
CA GLY A 24 3.55 -18.27 -5.11
C GLY A 24 2.87 -18.06 -3.75
N ASP A 25 1.68 -17.47 -3.80
CA ASP A 25 0.78 -17.14 -2.68
C ASP A 25 0.61 -18.21 -1.59
N ASP A 26 0.56 -17.75 -0.34
CA ASP A 26 -0.28 -18.29 0.74
C ASP A 26 0.03 -17.54 2.06
N GLY A 27 -1.00 -16.89 2.63
CA GLY A 27 -1.02 -16.41 4.02
C GLY A 27 -0.37 -15.05 4.25
N ALA A 28 -1.17 -14.11 4.76
CA ALA A 28 -0.70 -12.85 5.31
C ALA A 28 0.18 -13.12 6.56
N VAL A 29 1.48 -13.28 6.33
CA VAL A 29 2.49 -13.19 7.39
C VAL A 29 2.72 -11.70 7.66
N ALA A 30 2.69 -11.28 8.93
CA ALA A 30 3.06 -9.92 9.34
C ALA A 30 4.44 -9.56 8.74
N GLY A 31 4.58 -8.38 8.13
CA GLY A 31 5.80 -8.00 7.40
C GLY A 31 5.80 -8.33 5.90
N ARG A 32 4.69 -8.82 5.33
CA ARG A 32 4.55 -9.01 3.88
C ARG A 32 3.91 -7.76 3.25
N ALA A 33 4.55 -7.24 2.22
CA ALA A 33 4.02 -6.16 1.39
C ALA A 33 2.73 -6.60 0.67
N VAL A 34 1.60 -5.95 0.96
CA VAL A 34 0.30 -6.14 0.31
C VAL A 34 0.01 -4.98 -0.61
N ARG A 35 -0.38 -5.29 -1.85
CA ARG A 35 -0.72 -4.32 -2.88
C ARG A 35 -2.22 -4.01 -2.83
N LEU A 36 -2.58 -2.75 -2.61
CA LEU A 36 -3.95 -2.28 -2.47
C LEU A 36 -4.29 -1.24 -3.54
N GLY A 37 -5.46 -1.39 -4.16
CA GLY A 37 -6.03 -0.38 -5.04
C GLY A 37 -6.85 0.63 -4.25
N LEU A 38 -6.65 1.91 -4.53
CA LEU A 38 -7.34 3.05 -3.92
C LEU A 38 -8.10 3.81 -5.01
N ALA A 39 -9.38 4.07 -4.76
CA ALA A 39 -10.17 5.01 -5.55
C ALA A 39 -10.14 6.36 -4.85
N LEU A 40 -9.57 7.37 -5.50
CA LEU A 40 -9.29 8.67 -4.92
C LEU A 40 -10.18 9.75 -5.54
N LYS A 41 -10.72 10.61 -4.68
CA LYS A 41 -11.44 11.82 -5.05
C LYS A 41 -10.44 12.97 -5.24
N PRO A 42 -10.81 14.03 -5.98
CA PRO A 42 -10.00 15.24 -6.07
C PRO A 42 -9.63 15.76 -4.68
N GLY A 43 -8.33 16.02 -4.47
CA GLY A 43 -7.79 16.50 -3.19
C GLY A 43 -7.40 15.40 -2.19
N GLN A 44 -7.68 14.12 -2.47
CA GLN A 44 -7.23 13.00 -1.62
C GLN A 44 -5.81 12.51 -1.93
N ALA A 45 -5.14 13.08 -2.92
CA ALA A 45 -3.74 12.81 -3.18
C ALA A 45 -3.02 14.07 -3.71
N PRO A 46 -1.70 14.17 -3.51
CA PRO A 46 -0.89 15.21 -4.12
C PRO A 46 -0.98 15.14 -5.65
N TYR A 47 -0.94 16.32 -6.31
CA TYR A 47 -1.02 16.41 -7.77
C TYR A 47 0.18 15.82 -8.50
N ASP A 48 1.30 15.70 -7.80
CA ASP A 48 2.59 15.24 -8.30
C ASP A 48 3.00 13.89 -7.68
N LEU A 49 2.03 13.09 -7.23
CA LEU A 49 2.28 11.77 -6.64
C LEU A 49 3.00 10.85 -7.65
N GLN A 50 4.12 10.26 -7.26
CA GLN A 50 4.90 9.41 -8.17
C GLN A 50 4.99 7.97 -7.70
N ARG A 51 5.17 7.07 -8.68
CA ARG A 51 5.52 5.68 -8.38
C ARG A 51 6.87 5.63 -7.65
N GLY A 52 6.93 4.81 -6.61
CA GLY A 52 8.10 4.66 -5.74
C GLY A 52 8.15 5.66 -4.59
N GLU A 53 7.23 6.64 -4.55
CA GLU A 53 7.18 7.62 -3.47
C GLU A 53 6.69 6.99 -2.18
N ARG A 54 7.31 7.38 -1.06
CA ARG A 54 6.89 7.02 0.29
C ARG A 54 5.81 7.97 0.76
N VAL A 55 4.73 7.40 1.25
CA VAL A 55 3.52 8.14 1.62
C VAL A 55 2.93 7.64 2.92
N GLN A 56 2.16 8.50 3.55
CA GLN A 56 1.26 8.16 4.64
C GLN A 56 -0.15 8.01 4.08
N LEU A 57 -0.90 7.07 4.65
CA LEU A 57 -2.31 6.91 4.39
C LEU A 57 -3.08 7.37 5.62
N ILE A 58 -4.02 8.28 5.40
CA ILE A 58 -4.85 8.87 6.45
C ILE A 58 -6.30 8.54 6.13
N HIS A 59 -7.02 8.02 7.13
CA HIS A 59 -8.46 7.93 7.07
C HIS A 59 -9.06 9.33 7.22
N VAL A 60 -9.85 9.74 6.24
CA VAL A 60 -10.57 11.01 6.22
C VAL A 60 -12.06 10.71 6.18
N PRO A 61 -12.77 10.84 7.32
CA PRO A 61 -14.19 10.51 7.41
C PRO A 61 -15.01 11.37 6.44
N GLY A 62 -16.02 10.77 5.82
CA GLY A 62 -16.90 11.46 4.87
C GLY A 62 -17.79 12.53 5.52
N ARG A 63 -18.31 13.45 4.69
CA ARG A 63 -19.32 14.46 5.08
C ARG A 63 -20.50 13.77 5.77
N GLY A 64 -20.62 13.96 7.07
CA GLY A 64 -21.62 13.28 7.90
C GLY A 64 -21.04 12.66 9.16
N ARG A 65 -19.71 12.49 9.21
CA ARG A 65 -18.95 12.14 10.41
C ARG A 65 -17.95 13.24 10.76
N ASP A 66 -18.35 14.51 10.61
CA ASP A 66 -17.49 15.69 10.79
C ASP A 66 -16.90 15.83 12.22
N SER A 67 -17.39 15.03 13.19
CA SER A 67 -16.85 14.94 14.55
C SER A 67 -15.76 13.87 14.72
N GLU A 68 -15.53 13.04 13.70
CA GLU A 68 -14.50 11.99 13.69
C GLU A 68 -13.18 12.60 13.21
N VAL A 69 -12.13 12.42 14.02
CA VAL A 69 -10.81 13.00 13.76
C VAL A 69 -10.10 12.17 12.68
N PRO A 70 -9.37 12.77 11.72
CA PRO A 70 -8.56 12.01 10.79
C PRO A 70 -7.55 11.12 11.52
N VAL A 71 -7.45 9.85 11.11
CA VAL A 71 -6.56 8.86 11.75
C VAL A 71 -5.50 8.40 10.77
N LEU A 72 -4.24 8.38 11.20
CA LEU A 72 -3.15 7.79 10.45
C LEU A 72 -3.31 6.27 10.44
N VAL A 73 -3.50 5.67 9.26
CA VAL A 73 -3.75 4.23 9.10
C VAL A 73 -2.54 3.47 8.58
N ALA A 74 -1.65 4.15 7.85
CA ALA A 74 -0.34 3.60 7.48
C ALA A 74 0.70 4.71 7.48
N GLU A 75 1.75 4.54 8.29
CA GLU A 75 2.85 5.51 8.40
C GLU A 75 3.84 5.39 7.24
N GLU A 76 4.07 4.15 6.77
CA GLU A 76 4.94 3.86 5.64
C GLU A 76 4.18 3.04 4.59
N ALA A 77 3.78 3.69 3.52
CA ALA A 77 3.27 3.07 2.31
C ALA A 77 4.13 3.49 1.12
N VAL A 78 4.20 2.64 0.09
CA VAL A 78 4.92 2.95 -1.15
C VAL A 78 3.94 2.95 -2.30
N VAL A 79 3.95 3.99 -3.12
CA VAL A 79 3.12 4.04 -4.33
C VAL A 79 3.70 3.10 -5.38
N ASP A 80 2.91 2.13 -5.84
CA ASP A 80 3.31 1.24 -6.93
C ASP A 80 2.69 1.64 -8.28
N GLY A 81 1.61 2.41 -8.26
CA GLY A 81 1.02 2.96 -9.47
C GLY A 81 0.07 4.10 -9.17
N VAL A 82 -0.08 5.00 -10.12
CA VAL A 82 -1.05 6.09 -10.05
C VAL A 82 -1.64 6.32 -11.43
N SER A 83 -2.95 6.54 -11.47
CA SER A 83 -3.68 6.89 -12.68
C SER A 83 -4.32 8.24 -12.49
N TYR A 84 -3.95 9.16 -13.38
CA TYR A 84 -4.44 10.52 -13.39
C TYR A 84 -5.65 10.63 -14.31
N THR A 85 -6.68 11.32 -13.84
CA THR A 85 -7.83 11.71 -14.65
C THR A 85 -8.04 13.20 -14.45
N SER A 86 -8.01 13.97 -15.55
CA SER A 86 -8.21 15.42 -15.54
C SER A 86 -7.28 16.18 -14.57
N GLY A 87 -6.02 15.74 -14.45
CA GLY A 87 -5.01 16.39 -13.60
C GLY A 87 -5.08 16.04 -12.11
N SER A 88 -5.97 15.13 -11.70
CA SER A 88 -6.02 14.59 -10.33
C SER A 88 -5.73 13.09 -10.34
N ALA A 89 -5.08 12.58 -9.30
CA ALA A 89 -4.99 11.13 -9.09
C ALA A 89 -6.41 10.61 -8.78
N GLY A 90 -6.96 9.79 -9.68
CA GLY A 90 -8.28 9.18 -9.53
C GLY A 90 -8.20 7.74 -9.02
N GLN A 91 -7.08 7.08 -9.30
CA GLN A 91 -6.77 5.76 -8.76
C GLN A 91 -5.29 5.71 -8.39
N ALA A 92 -4.98 5.06 -7.28
CA ALA A 92 -3.61 4.75 -6.90
C ALA A 92 -3.51 3.29 -6.48
N THR A 93 -2.35 2.71 -6.68
CA THR A 93 -2.00 1.42 -6.12
C THR A 93 -0.86 1.63 -5.15
N VAL A 94 -1.05 1.20 -3.91
CA VAL A 94 -0.07 1.36 -2.84
C VAL A 94 0.32 -0.01 -2.29
N ILE A 95 1.53 -0.08 -1.76
CA ILE A 95 2.05 -1.22 -1.05
C ILE A 95 2.11 -0.84 0.42
N VAL A 96 1.46 -1.64 1.26
CA VAL A 96 1.40 -1.46 2.72
C VAL A 96 1.78 -2.75 3.43
N ASP A 97 2.04 -2.66 4.73
CA ASP A 97 2.22 -3.85 5.57
C ASP A 97 0.91 -4.66 5.66
N SER A 98 1.03 -5.98 5.63
CA SER A 98 -0.10 -6.91 5.74
C SER A 98 -0.94 -6.73 7.00
N VAL A 99 -0.36 -6.21 8.09
CA VAL A 99 -1.05 -5.95 9.36
C VAL A 99 -2.08 -4.82 9.22
N VAL A 100 -1.75 -3.76 8.47
CA VAL A 100 -2.64 -2.60 8.28
C VAL A 100 -3.52 -2.74 7.04
N ALA A 101 -3.18 -3.67 6.13
CA ALA A 101 -3.88 -3.84 4.86
C ALA A 101 -5.41 -4.02 4.97
N PRO A 102 -5.97 -4.80 5.94
CA PRO A 102 -7.42 -4.96 6.06
C PRO A 102 -8.13 -3.65 6.41
N VAL A 103 -7.53 -2.85 7.30
CA VAL A 103 -8.07 -1.56 7.75
C VAL A 103 -8.02 -0.54 6.61
N VAL A 104 -6.88 -0.48 5.90
CA VAL A 104 -6.75 0.39 4.73
C VAL A 104 -7.74 0.01 3.64
N ALA A 105 -7.96 -1.29 3.40
CA ALA A 105 -8.91 -1.77 2.41
C ALA A 105 -10.36 -1.38 2.75
N ASP A 106 -10.77 -1.48 4.01
CA ASP A 106 -12.12 -1.09 4.47
C ASP A 106 -12.41 0.40 4.19
N TYR A 107 -11.49 1.28 4.55
CA TYR A 107 -11.62 2.70 4.29
C TYR A 107 -11.47 3.05 2.79
N ALA A 108 -10.65 2.30 2.05
CA ALA A 108 -10.49 2.49 0.61
C ALA A 108 -11.78 2.18 -0.16
N VAL A 109 -12.52 1.14 0.25
CA VAL A 109 -13.84 0.82 -0.32
C VAL A 109 -14.83 1.95 -0.10
N SER A 110 -14.76 2.62 1.06
CA SER A 110 -15.61 3.77 1.39
C SER A 110 -15.16 5.07 0.70
N GLY A 111 -13.97 5.10 0.09
CA GLY A 111 -13.38 6.30 -0.51
C GLY A 111 -13.04 7.37 0.52
N GLU A 112 -12.66 6.93 1.72
CA GLU A 112 -12.33 7.71 2.92
C GLU A 112 -10.84 7.62 3.25
N ILE A 113 -10.00 7.47 2.23
CA ILE A 113 -8.54 7.47 2.35
C ILE A 113 -7.98 8.69 1.62
N ALA A 114 -7.03 9.36 2.26
CA ALA A 114 -6.16 10.35 1.65
C ALA A 114 -4.69 9.91 1.73
N ILE A 115 -3.92 10.28 0.70
CA ILE A 115 -2.49 10.05 0.57
C ILE A 115 -1.76 11.35 0.91
N VAL A 116 -0.74 11.25 1.74
CA VAL A 116 0.17 12.36 2.08
C VAL A 116 1.60 11.97 1.72
N ALA A 117 2.26 12.79 0.90
CA ALA A 117 3.65 12.58 0.53
C ALA A 117 4.59 12.91 1.71
N ILE A 118 5.50 11.98 2.03
CA ILE A 118 6.56 12.23 3.01
C ILE A 118 7.77 12.75 2.25
N ARG A 119 7.95 14.08 2.22
CA ARG A 119 9.14 14.71 1.63
C ARG A 119 9.88 15.52 2.69
N PRO A 120 11.22 15.48 2.73
CA PRO A 120 11.98 16.43 3.52
C PRO A 120 11.67 17.84 3.02
N GLN A 121 11.23 18.72 3.93
CA GLN A 121 11.10 20.14 3.60
C GLN A 121 12.50 20.72 3.37
N PRO A 122 12.71 21.49 2.28
CA PRO A 122 13.99 22.14 2.00
C PRO A 122 14.32 23.23 3.02
#